data_AF-A0A3M6HNZ3-F1
#
_entry.id   AF-A0A3M6HNZ3-F1
#
_cell.length_a   1.000
_cell.length_b   1.000
_cell.length_c   1.000
_cell.angle_alpha   90.00
_cell.angle_beta   90.00
_cell.angle_gamma   90.00
#
_symmetry.space_group_name_H-M   'P 1'
#
loop_
_entity.id
_entity.type
_entity.pdbx_description
1 polymer ?
#
loop_
_entity_poly.entity_id
_entity_poly.type
_entity_poly.pdbx_seq_one_letter_code
_entity_poly.pdbx_strand_id
1 'polypeptide(L)'
;MAAVSGASNTLNERGAGLIASQLNKRFVDASNPDVLSDLRSAIENEPGFLPSVFKSADFKVQFEKVTANVSQRTSDRMKEAWRAEQSFSDKFTGKPNTDYDDFKKALAIKLKEHEGSPEILLNIKKDEARRKTLMGAWYTQLNLKGKMEQHVADIRSLLNSP
;
A
#
# COMPACT_ATOMS: atom_id res chain seq x y z
N MET A 1 26.58 -50.08 -12.76
CA MET A 1 25.51 -49.15 -12.36
C MET A 1 26.12 -48.04 -11.52
N ALA A 2 25.99 -46.78 -11.96
CA ALA A 2 26.07 -45.61 -11.09
C ALA A 2 25.26 -44.50 -11.77
N ALA A 3 24.06 -44.29 -11.25
CA ALA A 3 23.06 -43.36 -11.73
C ALA A 3 23.27 -41.98 -11.10
N VAL A 4 23.07 -40.94 -11.93
CA VAL A 4 22.34 -39.70 -11.61
C VAL A 4 22.80 -38.93 -10.36
N SER A 5 23.66 -37.93 -10.55
CA SER A 5 23.92 -36.86 -9.56
C SER A 5 23.71 -35.43 -10.12
N GLY A 6 23.48 -35.26 -11.43
CA GLY A 6 23.32 -33.94 -12.05
C GLY A 6 21.91 -33.34 -12.07
N ALA A 7 20.87 -34.13 -11.78
CA ALA A 7 19.48 -33.71 -11.95
C ALA A 7 18.88 -32.94 -10.74
N SER A 8 19.45 -33.11 -9.54
CA SER A 8 18.87 -32.54 -8.31
C SER A 8 19.17 -31.04 -8.14
N ASN A 9 20.33 -30.56 -8.61
CA ASN A 9 20.70 -29.14 -8.48
C ASN A 9 20.03 -28.25 -9.55
N THR A 10 19.84 -28.79 -10.75
CA THR A 10 19.22 -28.07 -11.88
C THR A 10 17.70 -27.90 -11.74
N LEU A 11 17.01 -28.82 -11.03
CA LEU A 11 15.61 -28.66 -10.65
C LEU A 11 15.41 -27.60 -9.56
N ASN A 12 16.34 -27.50 -8.60
CA ASN A 12 16.31 -26.48 -7.55
C ASN A 12 16.59 -25.08 -8.09
N GLU A 13 17.53 -24.91 -9.01
CA GLU A 13 17.82 -23.61 -9.64
C GLU A 13 16.70 -23.14 -10.58
N ARG A 14 16.07 -24.06 -11.32
CA ARG A 14 14.89 -23.73 -12.13
C ARG A 14 13.66 -23.41 -11.27
N GLY A 15 13.46 -24.12 -10.16
CA GLY A 15 12.41 -23.83 -9.17
C GLY A 15 12.64 -22.49 -8.47
N ALA A 16 13.87 -22.21 -8.03
CA ALA A 16 14.31 -20.94 -7.49
C ALA A 16 14.17 -19.80 -8.50
N GLY A 17 14.51 -20.04 -9.77
CA GLY A 17 14.33 -19.09 -10.86
C GLY A 17 12.86 -18.83 -11.18
N LEU A 18 11.98 -19.83 -11.05
CA LEU A 18 10.53 -19.69 -11.17
C LEU A 18 9.92 -18.95 -9.99
N ILE A 19 10.36 -19.23 -8.76
CA ILE A 19 9.95 -18.53 -7.54
C ILE A 19 10.47 -17.10 -7.59
N ALA A 20 11.74 -16.85 -7.91
CA ALA A 20 12.28 -15.52 -8.13
C ALA A 20 11.60 -14.80 -9.31
N SER A 21 11.21 -15.49 -10.38
CA SER A 21 10.46 -14.91 -11.51
C SER A 21 9.01 -14.58 -11.15
N GLN A 22 8.33 -15.47 -10.41
CA GLN A 22 6.99 -15.22 -9.89
C GLN A 22 7.00 -14.15 -8.81
N LEU A 23 8.04 -14.09 -7.99
CA LEU A 23 8.26 -13.03 -7.02
C LEU A 23 8.60 -11.73 -7.71
N ASN A 24 9.46 -11.71 -8.72
CA ASN A 24 9.72 -10.49 -9.52
C ASN A 24 8.45 -10.00 -10.23
N LYS A 25 7.58 -10.91 -10.68
CA LYS A 25 6.23 -10.58 -11.21
C LYS A 25 5.25 -10.12 -10.12
N ARG A 26 5.25 -10.72 -8.93
CA ARG A 26 4.41 -10.36 -7.76
C ARG A 26 4.90 -9.09 -7.06
N PHE A 27 6.19 -8.81 -7.09
CA PHE A 27 6.85 -7.62 -6.56
C PHE A 27 6.47 -6.36 -7.36
N VAL A 28 6.05 -6.50 -8.62
CA VAL A 28 5.37 -5.41 -9.36
C VAL A 28 4.09 -4.94 -8.63
N ASP A 29 3.49 -5.82 -7.83
CA ASP A 29 2.26 -5.59 -7.05
C ASP A 29 2.49 -5.51 -5.54
N ALA A 30 3.74 -5.34 -5.07
CA ALA A 30 4.04 -5.23 -3.63
C ALA A 30 3.42 -3.98 -2.95
N SER A 31 2.75 -3.10 -3.70
CA SER A 31 1.83 -2.09 -3.14
C SER A 31 0.56 -2.67 -2.53
N ASN A 32 0.29 -3.94 -2.80
CA ASN A 32 -0.77 -4.71 -2.17
C ASN A 32 -0.22 -5.42 -0.92
N PRO A 33 -0.68 -5.07 0.30
CA PRO A 33 -0.29 -5.77 1.52
C PRO A 33 -0.54 -7.28 1.48
N ASP A 34 -1.56 -7.74 0.74
CA ASP A 34 -1.89 -9.16 0.64
C ASP A 34 -0.76 -9.95 -0.06
N VAL A 35 -0.09 -9.34 -1.04
CA VAL A 35 1.04 -9.95 -1.74
C VAL A 35 2.26 -10.09 -0.81
N LEU A 36 2.48 -9.11 0.08
CA LEU A 36 3.53 -9.20 1.09
C LEU A 36 3.18 -10.21 2.18
N SER A 37 1.91 -10.34 2.55
CA SER A 37 1.41 -11.36 3.47
C SER A 37 1.61 -12.78 2.91
N ASP A 38 1.30 -12.99 1.62
CA ASP A 38 1.54 -14.24 0.91
C ASP A 38 3.03 -14.59 0.88
N LEU A 39 3.89 -13.60 0.57
CA LEU A 39 5.34 -13.77 0.58
C LEU A 39 5.86 -14.15 1.97
N ARG A 40 5.41 -13.44 3.00
CA ARG A 40 5.75 -13.77 4.39
C ARG A 40 5.36 -15.21 4.71
N SER A 41 4.14 -15.61 4.36
CA SER A 41 3.63 -16.96 4.60
C SER A 41 4.44 -18.03 3.84
N ALA A 42 4.88 -17.74 2.62
CA ALA A 42 5.74 -18.64 1.85
C ALA A 42 7.12 -18.81 2.49
N ILE A 43 7.71 -17.72 3.00
CA ILE A 43 9.00 -17.77 3.71
C ILE A 43 8.88 -18.51 5.05
N GLU A 44 7.77 -18.33 5.78
CA GLU A 44 7.53 -19.00 7.07
C GLU A 44 7.23 -20.51 6.93
N ASN A 45 6.50 -20.92 5.88
CA ASN A 45 5.93 -22.27 5.79
C ASN A 45 6.65 -23.26 4.86
N GLU A 46 7.76 -22.92 4.20
CA GLU A 46 8.51 -23.86 3.35
C GLU A 46 9.61 -24.62 4.14
N PRO A 47 9.46 -25.93 4.45
CA PRO A 47 10.54 -26.73 5.01
C PRO A 47 11.40 -27.31 3.87
N GLY A 48 12.71 -27.03 3.83
CA GLY A 48 13.63 -27.66 2.88
C GLY A 48 14.78 -26.80 2.37
N PHE A 49 15.17 -26.97 1.09
CA PHE A 49 16.33 -26.34 0.42
C PHE A 49 16.04 -24.91 -0.11
N LEU A 50 14.75 -24.56 -0.26
CA LEU A 50 14.24 -23.26 -0.72
C LEU A 50 14.43 -22.04 0.23
N PRO A 51 14.54 -22.18 1.56
CA PRO A 51 14.89 -21.08 2.47
C PRO A 51 16.21 -20.40 2.10
N SER A 52 17.15 -21.13 1.51
CA SER A 52 18.45 -20.59 1.09
C SER A 52 18.34 -19.58 -0.06
N VAL A 53 17.35 -19.74 -0.95
CA VAL A 53 17.10 -18.83 -2.08
C VAL A 53 16.58 -17.50 -1.57
N PHE A 54 15.63 -17.52 -0.63
CA PHE A 54 15.13 -16.31 0.02
C PHE A 54 16.23 -15.63 0.86
N LYS A 55 17.07 -16.40 1.55
CA LYS A 55 18.20 -15.87 2.32
C LYS A 55 19.40 -15.42 1.47
N SER A 56 19.37 -15.63 0.14
CA SER A 56 20.45 -15.23 -0.77
C SER A 56 20.63 -13.70 -0.82
N ALA A 57 21.87 -13.25 -1.05
CA ALA A 57 22.16 -11.82 -1.19
C ALA A 57 21.38 -11.18 -2.34
N ASP A 58 21.25 -11.88 -3.47
CA ASP A 58 20.53 -11.41 -4.64
C ASP A 58 19.04 -11.19 -4.34
N PHE A 59 18.41 -12.12 -3.63
CA PHE A 59 17.01 -11.96 -3.21
C PHE A 59 16.83 -10.75 -2.30
N LYS A 60 17.68 -10.61 -1.27
CA LYS A 60 17.63 -9.47 -0.33
C LYS A 60 17.76 -8.14 -1.09
N VAL A 61 18.69 -8.02 -2.02
CA VAL A 61 18.87 -6.81 -2.84
C VAL A 61 17.64 -6.49 -3.68
N GLN A 62 17.04 -7.50 -4.34
CA GLN A 62 15.83 -7.29 -5.13
C GLN A 62 14.62 -6.93 -4.26
N PHE A 63 14.47 -7.57 -3.11
CA PHE A 63 13.43 -7.26 -2.14
C PHE A 63 13.53 -5.81 -1.65
N GLU A 64 14.72 -5.33 -1.27
CA GLU A 64 14.94 -3.94 -0.85
C GLU A 64 14.63 -2.94 -1.98
N LYS A 65 15.06 -3.25 -3.21
CA LYS A 65 14.77 -2.41 -4.38
C LYS A 65 13.28 -2.28 -4.65
N VAL A 66 12.54 -3.38 -4.57
CA VAL A 66 11.09 -3.37 -4.79
C VAL A 66 10.37 -2.61 -3.68
N THR A 67 10.68 -2.92 -2.42
CA THR A 67 10.01 -2.29 -1.28
C THR A 67 10.23 -0.78 -1.24
N ALA A 68 11.42 -0.30 -1.64
CA ALA A 68 11.68 1.13 -1.81
C ALA A 68 10.78 1.77 -2.88
N ASN A 69 10.68 1.17 -4.07
CA ASN A 69 9.84 1.67 -5.16
C ASN A 69 8.36 1.73 -4.76
N VAL A 70 7.89 0.71 -4.06
CA VAL A 70 6.52 0.62 -3.59
C VAL A 70 6.24 1.66 -2.50
N SER A 71 7.15 1.80 -1.54
CA SER A 71 7.03 2.79 -0.46
C SER A 71 6.91 4.22 -1.02
N GLN A 72 7.68 4.51 -2.07
CA GLN A 72 7.58 5.77 -2.80
C GLN A 72 6.20 5.94 -3.45
N ARG A 73 5.73 4.96 -4.24
CA ARG A 73 4.41 5.01 -4.89
C ARG A 73 3.25 5.18 -3.90
N THR A 74 3.28 4.43 -2.79
CA THR A 74 2.27 4.55 -1.74
C THR A 74 2.31 5.91 -1.07
N SER A 75 3.51 6.46 -0.82
CA SER A 75 3.66 7.81 -0.28
C SER A 75 3.14 8.89 -1.25
N ASP A 76 3.32 8.71 -2.55
CA ASP A 76 2.80 9.62 -3.56
C ASP A 76 1.27 9.57 -3.64
N ARG A 77 0.67 8.38 -3.65
CA ARG A 77 -0.80 8.21 -3.57
C ARG A 77 -1.40 8.81 -2.31
N MET A 78 -0.71 8.68 -1.18
CA MET A 78 -1.13 9.29 0.09
C MET A 78 -1.11 10.82 -0.02
N LYS A 79 -0.06 11.41 -0.60
CA LYS A 79 0.03 12.86 -0.84
C LYS A 79 -1.05 13.35 -1.81
N GLU A 80 -1.32 12.61 -2.87
CA GLU A 80 -2.38 12.92 -3.84
C GLU A 80 -3.76 12.91 -3.17
N ALA A 81 -4.07 11.87 -2.39
CA ALA A 81 -5.34 11.77 -1.67
C ALA A 81 -5.50 12.91 -0.65
N TRP A 82 -4.45 13.22 0.11
CA TRP A 82 -4.44 14.36 1.03
C TRP A 82 -4.64 15.69 0.30
N ARG A 83 -3.91 15.94 -0.80
CA ARG A 83 -4.07 17.16 -1.62
C ARG A 83 -5.48 17.28 -2.22
N ALA A 84 -6.09 16.17 -2.62
CA ALA A 84 -7.44 16.18 -3.16
C ALA A 84 -8.47 16.56 -2.09
N GLU A 85 -8.35 16.03 -0.87
CA GLU A 85 -9.18 16.43 0.27
C GLU A 85 -8.95 17.90 0.64
N GLN A 86 -7.69 18.33 0.77
CA GLN A 86 -7.34 19.70 1.11
C GLN A 86 -7.85 20.70 0.07
N SER A 87 -7.62 20.43 -1.22
CA SER A 87 -8.08 21.29 -2.31
C SER A 87 -9.60 21.40 -2.35
N PHE A 88 -10.31 20.31 -2.03
CA PHE A 88 -11.76 20.34 -1.91
C PHE A 88 -12.20 21.21 -0.73
N SER A 89 -11.64 20.98 0.46
CA SER A 89 -11.96 21.72 1.67
C SER A 89 -11.69 23.22 1.49
N ASP A 90 -10.55 23.59 0.90
CA ASP A 90 -10.18 24.99 0.64
C ASP A 90 -11.14 25.68 -0.32
N LYS A 91 -11.59 24.99 -1.36
CA LYS A 91 -12.60 25.51 -2.30
C LYS A 91 -13.96 25.65 -1.64
N PHE A 92 -14.34 24.70 -0.79
CA PHE A 92 -15.63 24.74 -0.11
C PHE A 92 -15.72 25.91 0.87
N THR A 93 -14.65 26.18 1.63
CA THR A 93 -14.59 27.26 2.63
C THR A 93 -14.17 28.60 2.05
N GLY A 94 -13.50 28.62 0.90
CA GLY A 94 -12.86 29.83 0.35
C GLY A 94 -11.56 30.21 1.10
N LYS A 95 -11.00 29.32 1.92
CA LYS A 95 -9.83 29.56 2.75
C LYS A 95 -8.72 28.54 2.45
N PRO A 96 -7.46 28.96 2.22
CA PRO A 96 -6.36 28.01 2.04
C PRO A 96 -6.03 27.27 3.34
N ASN A 97 -5.55 26.03 3.22
CA ASN A 97 -5.17 25.17 4.36
C ASN A 97 -6.30 25.02 5.39
N THR A 98 -7.52 24.84 4.91
CA THR A 98 -8.70 24.57 5.72
C THR A 98 -8.52 23.32 6.56
N ASP A 99 -8.68 23.46 7.87
CA ASP A 99 -8.76 22.33 8.78
C ASP A 99 -10.20 21.80 8.93
N TYR A 100 -10.35 20.73 9.71
CA TYR A 100 -11.62 20.08 9.93
C TYR A 100 -12.67 20.97 10.62
N ASP A 101 -12.23 21.82 11.55
CA ASP A 101 -13.13 22.68 12.32
C ASP A 101 -13.60 23.87 11.49
N ASP A 102 -12.71 24.43 10.68
CA ASP A 102 -13.04 25.46 9.68
C ASP A 102 -14.03 24.94 8.65
N PHE A 103 -13.82 23.71 8.15
CA PHE A 103 -14.79 23.09 7.23
C PHE A 103 -16.17 22.94 7.89
N LYS A 104 -16.22 22.45 9.13
CA LYS A 104 -17.48 22.29 9.88
C LYS A 104 -18.20 23.61 10.11
N LYS A 105 -17.46 24.66 10.47
CA LYS A 105 -18.03 26.00 10.66
C LYS A 105 -18.61 26.52 9.34
N ALA A 106 -17.87 26.40 8.24
CA ALA A 106 -18.33 26.81 6.92
C ALA A 106 -19.57 26.02 6.48
N LEU A 107 -19.61 24.71 6.73
CA LEU A 107 -20.77 23.87 6.46
C LEU A 107 -22.01 24.35 7.23
N ALA A 108 -21.87 24.61 8.53
CA ALA A 108 -22.98 25.09 9.36
C ALA A 108 -23.49 26.46 8.90
N ILE A 109 -22.59 27.38 8.52
CA ILE A 109 -22.93 28.69 7.98
C ILE A 109 -23.73 28.54 6.69
N LYS A 110 -23.23 27.77 5.71
CA LYS A 110 -23.91 27.57 4.42
C LYS A 110 -25.27 26.90 4.55
N LEU A 111 -25.40 25.92 5.46
CA LEU A 111 -26.68 25.28 5.73
C LEU A 111 -27.73 26.28 6.25
N LYS A 112 -27.32 27.20 7.11
CA LYS A 112 -28.19 28.25 7.65
C LYS A 112 -28.52 29.31 6.60
N GLU A 113 -27.54 29.77 5.83
CA GLU A 113 -27.73 30.75 4.76
C GLU A 113 -28.69 30.29 3.67
N HIS A 114 -28.76 28.98 3.44
CA HIS A 114 -29.57 28.38 2.38
C HIS A 114 -30.74 27.53 2.91
N GLU A 115 -31.19 27.74 4.15
CA GLU A 115 -32.25 26.94 4.79
C GLU A 115 -33.57 26.94 3.98
N GLY A 116 -33.86 28.03 3.26
CA GLY A 116 -35.04 28.18 2.41
C GLY A 116 -34.89 27.61 1.00
N SER A 117 -33.74 27.02 0.65
CA SER A 117 -33.42 26.59 -0.72
C SER A 117 -33.09 25.09 -0.76
N PRO A 118 -34.09 24.20 -0.89
CA PRO A 118 -33.90 22.75 -0.84
C PRO A 118 -32.86 22.21 -1.84
N GLU A 119 -32.82 22.77 -3.05
CA GLU A 119 -31.86 22.38 -4.08
C GLU A 119 -30.41 22.70 -3.68
N ILE A 120 -30.18 23.86 -3.06
CA ILE A 120 -28.86 24.26 -2.58
C ILE A 120 -28.46 23.39 -1.38
N LEU A 121 -29.38 23.12 -0.45
CA LEU A 121 -29.12 22.21 0.67
C LEU A 121 -28.75 20.80 0.22
N LEU A 122 -29.39 20.29 -0.84
CA LEU A 122 -29.03 19.00 -1.43
C LEU A 122 -27.59 19.02 -1.97
N ASN A 123 -27.19 20.09 -2.63
CA ASN A 123 -25.82 20.23 -3.14
C ASN A 123 -24.79 20.33 -1.99
N ILE A 124 -25.10 21.07 -0.92
CA ILE A 124 -24.25 21.13 0.28
C ILE A 124 -24.06 19.75 0.91
N LYS A 125 -25.13 18.94 1.00
CA LYS A 125 -25.03 17.55 1.50
C LYS A 125 -24.19 16.64 0.58
N LYS A 126 -24.26 16.84 -0.74
CA LYS A 126 -23.37 16.13 -1.68
C LYS A 126 -21.91 16.52 -1.47
N ASP A 127 -21.64 17.79 -1.21
CA ASP A 127 -20.29 18.27 -0.89
C ASP A 127 -19.74 17.68 0.41
N GLU A 128 -20.56 17.61 1.47
CA GLU A 128 -20.20 16.92 2.71
C GLU A 128 -19.87 15.44 2.48
N ALA A 129 -20.73 14.73 1.74
CA ALA A 129 -20.50 13.32 1.39
C ALA A 129 -19.22 13.12 0.56
N ARG A 130 -18.95 14.04 -0.37
CA ARG A 130 -17.73 14.04 -1.19
C ARG A 130 -16.49 14.22 -0.32
N ARG A 131 -16.49 15.18 0.62
CA ARG A 131 -15.37 15.33 1.56
C ARG A 131 -15.13 14.06 2.35
N LYS A 132 -16.19 13.45 2.89
CA LYS A 132 -16.08 12.20 3.65
C LYS A 132 -15.43 11.09 2.82
N THR A 133 -15.77 11.00 1.54
CA THR A 133 -15.17 10.05 0.60
C THR A 133 -13.68 10.33 0.39
N LEU A 134 -13.29 11.59 0.17
CA LEU A 134 -11.89 11.99 -0.01
C LEU A 134 -11.05 11.72 1.25
N MET A 135 -11.58 12.07 2.41
CA MET A 135 -10.94 11.79 3.70
C MET A 135 -10.80 10.28 3.94
N GLY A 136 -11.82 9.49 3.57
CA GLY A 136 -11.76 8.03 3.61
C GLY A 136 -10.69 7.46 2.68
N ALA A 137 -10.52 8.01 1.48
CA ALA A 137 -9.47 7.61 0.56
C ALA A 137 -8.07 7.88 1.13
N TRP A 138 -7.87 9.04 1.76
CA TRP A 138 -6.61 9.36 2.44
C TRP A 138 -6.30 8.39 3.59
N TYR A 139 -7.26 8.14 4.49
CA TYR A 139 -7.09 7.15 5.58
C TYR A 139 -6.83 5.74 5.05
N THR A 140 -7.45 5.37 3.93
CA THR A 140 -7.18 4.08 3.28
C THR A 140 -5.71 3.98 2.87
N GLN A 141 -5.15 5.03 2.24
CA GLN A 141 -3.73 5.04 1.87
C GLN A 141 -2.81 5.00 3.10
N LEU A 142 -3.15 5.71 4.18
CA LEU A 142 -2.40 5.66 5.44
C LEU A 142 -2.35 4.24 6.02
N ASN A 143 -3.50 3.55 6.05
CA ASN A 143 -3.59 2.18 6.55
C ASN A 143 -2.82 1.19 5.68
N LEU A 144 -2.91 1.32 4.34
CA LEU A 144 -2.15 0.48 3.41
C LEU A 144 -0.65 0.66 3.61
N LYS A 145 -0.19 1.90 3.80
CA LYS A 145 1.22 2.19 4.09
C LYS A 145 1.68 1.49 5.37
N GLY A 146 0.92 1.63 6.46
CA GLY A 146 1.27 0.98 7.74
C GLY A 146 1.35 -0.54 7.64
N LYS A 147 0.37 -1.19 7.00
CA LYS A 147 0.38 -2.65 6.78
C LYS A 147 1.57 -3.10 5.95
N MET A 148 1.87 -2.37 4.87
CA MET A 148 3.00 -2.65 4.00
C MET A 148 4.33 -2.54 4.76
N GLU A 149 4.54 -1.45 5.51
CA GLU A 149 5.75 -1.25 6.31
C GLU A 149 5.93 -2.37 7.36
N GLN A 150 4.84 -2.81 7.98
CA GLN A 150 4.85 -3.94 8.91
C GLN A 150 5.27 -5.24 8.22
N HIS A 151 4.63 -5.62 7.11
CA HIS A 151 4.99 -6.85 6.40
C HIS A 151 6.43 -6.82 5.86
N VAL A 152 6.90 -5.66 5.41
CA VAL A 152 8.30 -5.49 5.00
C VAL A 152 9.25 -5.74 6.18
N ALA A 153 8.95 -5.21 7.36
CA ALA A 153 9.75 -5.45 8.56
C ALA A 153 9.76 -6.93 8.96
N ASP A 154 8.59 -7.60 8.93
CA ASP A 154 8.48 -9.03 9.20
C ASP A 154 9.33 -9.86 8.24
N ILE A 155 9.22 -9.60 6.93
CA ILE A 155 10.00 -10.30 5.91
C ILE A 155 11.50 -10.04 6.13
N ARG A 156 11.93 -8.80 6.37
CA ARG A 156 13.35 -8.50 6.68
C ARG A 156 13.85 -9.28 7.89
N SER A 157 13.04 -9.44 8.91
CA SER A 157 13.38 -10.25 10.09
C SER A 157 13.60 -11.71 9.71
N LEU A 158 12.65 -12.30 8.95
CA LEU A 158 12.74 -13.68 8.47
C LEU A 158 13.98 -13.91 7.58
N LEU A 159 14.26 -13.00 6.66
CA LEU A 159 15.42 -13.09 5.74
C LEU A 159 16.77 -13.01 6.46
N ASN A 160 16.81 -12.42 7.66
CA ASN A 160 18.02 -12.27 8.47
C ASN A 160 18.07 -13.21 9.67
N SER A 161 17.04 -14.04 9.86
CA SER A 161 17.04 -15.08 10.89
C SER A 161 18.00 -16.22 10.51
N PRO A 162 18.67 -16.86 11.48
CA PRO A 162 19.56 -18.01 11.25
C PRO A 162 18.88 -19.13 10.46
#